data_AF-A0A849V0G5-F1
#
_entry.id   AF-A0A849V0G5-F1
#
_cell.length_a   1.000
_cell.length_b   1.000
_cell.length_c   1.000
_cell.angle_alpha   90.00
_cell.angle_beta   90.00
_cell.angle_gamma   90.00
#
_symmetry.space_group_name_H-M   'P 1'
#
loop_
_entity.id
_entity.type
_entity.pdbx_description
1 polymer ?
#
loop_
_entity_poly.entity_id
_entity_poly.type
_entity_poly.pdbx_seq_one_letter_code
_entity_poly.pdbx_strand_id
1 'polypeptide(L)'
;SIYCASKFALRGFTQALREECSKDQIRVCLVNPGMVLSPFFDNLTFAPGDDENNYLIPEDIADAVSYVINSRAEMIVDEINLNPASKVVKKK
;
A
#
# COMPACT_ATOMS: atom_id res chain seq x y z
N SER A 1 -2.59 -17.30 -4.64
CA SER A 1 -1.73 -17.25 -5.84
C SER A 1 -2.07 -16.05 -6.73
N ILE A 2 -3.29 -15.96 -7.31
CA ILE A 2 -3.69 -14.87 -8.24
C ILE A 2 -3.51 -13.47 -7.64
N TYR A 3 -4.02 -13.21 -6.44
CA TYR A 3 -3.87 -11.91 -5.77
C TYR A 3 -2.40 -11.48 -5.66
N CYS A 4 -1.52 -12.38 -5.19
CA CYS A 4 -0.09 -12.11 -5.04
C CYS A 4 0.57 -11.84 -6.40
N ALA A 5 0.24 -12.63 -7.43
CA ALA A 5 0.77 -12.45 -8.78
C ALA A 5 0.38 -11.08 -9.35
N SER A 6 -0.90 -10.68 -9.23
CA SER A 6 -1.37 -9.36 -9.70
C SER A 6 -0.70 -8.21 -8.94
N LYS A 7 -0.55 -8.32 -7.62
CA LYS A 7 0.15 -7.29 -6.82
C LYS A 7 1.65 -7.20 -7.13
N PHE A 8 2.29 -8.32 -7.46
CA PHE A 8 3.69 -8.32 -7.90
C PHE A 8 3.84 -7.75 -9.32
N ALA A 9 2.89 -8.04 -10.21
CA ALA A 9 2.86 -7.44 -11.56
C ALA A 9 2.75 -5.91 -11.48
N LEU A 10 1.92 -5.37 -10.58
CA LEU A 10 1.84 -3.93 -10.34
C LEU A 10 3.18 -3.32 -9.91
N ARG A 11 3.99 -4.04 -9.12
CA ARG A 11 5.32 -3.56 -8.71
C ARG A 11 6.24 -3.40 -9.92
N GLY A 12 6.35 -4.42 -10.77
CA GLY A 12 7.15 -4.34 -11.99
C GLY A 12 6.65 -3.26 -12.96
N PHE A 13 5.32 -3.17 -13.14
CA PHE A 13 4.71 -2.12 -13.95
C PHE A 13 5.02 -0.71 -13.44
N THR A 14 4.95 -0.49 -12.12
CA THR A 14 5.23 0.81 -11.51
C THR A 14 6.69 1.23 -11.69
N GLN A 15 7.62 0.27 -11.59
CA GLN A 15 9.04 0.52 -11.82
C GLN A 15 9.32 0.90 -13.29
N ALA A 16 8.78 0.15 -14.25
CA ALA A 16 8.92 0.48 -15.67
C ALA A 16 8.32 1.86 -16.01
N LEU A 17 7.11 2.14 -15.51
CA LEU A 17 6.43 3.41 -15.74
C LEU A 17 7.22 4.60 -15.18
N ARG A 18 7.87 4.45 -14.02
CA ARG A 18 8.70 5.50 -13.44
C ARG A 18 9.87 5.87 -14.36
N GLU A 19 10.56 4.87 -14.91
CA GLU A 19 11.69 5.10 -15.82
C GLU A 19 11.24 5.84 -17.08
N GLU A 20 10.11 5.42 -17.66
CA GLU A 20 9.50 6.07 -18.83
C GLU A 20 9.10 7.53 -18.56
N CYS A 21 8.53 7.80 -17.38
CA CYS A 21 8.03 9.11 -16.97
C CYS A 21 9.10 10.09 -16.44
N SER A 22 10.31 9.62 -16.14
CA SER A 22 11.36 10.39 -15.46
C SER A 22 11.73 11.71 -16.17
N LYS A 23 11.72 11.70 -17.51
CA LYS A 23 12.07 12.88 -18.33
C LYS A 23 10.98 13.94 -18.34
N ASP A 24 9.73 13.56 -18.10
CA ASP A 24 8.56 14.43 -18.15
C ASP A 24 8.20 15.02 -16.78
N GLN A 25 9.05 14.83 -15.77
CA GLN A 25 8.82 15.28 -14.39
C GLN A 25 7.52 14.73 -13.78
N ILE A 26 7.10 13.54 -14.22
CA ILE A 26 5.95 12.83 -13.67
C ILE A 26 6.45 11.91 -12.55
N ARG A 27 5.88 12.07 -11.35
CA ARG A 27 6.22 11.26 -10.16
C ARG A 27 5.36 9.98 -10.12
N VAL A 28 6.01 8.84 -9.89
CA VAL A 28 5.35 7.54 -9.82
C VAL A 28 5.72 6.83 -8.52
N CYS A 29 4.75 6.65 -7.62
CA CYS A 29 4.91 6.04 -6.29
C CYS A 29 4.04 4.78 -6.15
N LEU A 30 4.62 3.71 -5.61
CA LEU A 30 3.90 2.49 -5.22
C LEU A 30 3.57 2.51 -3.73
N VAL A 31 2.29 2.41 -3.35
CA VAL A 31 1.88 2.29 -1.95
C VAL A 31 1.47 0.84 -1.66
N ASN A 32 2.17 0.20 -0.72
CA ASN A 32 2.02 -1.20 -0.36
C ASN A 32 1.53 -1.34 1.10
N PRO A 33 0.20 -1.32 1.31
CA PRO A 33 -0.36 -1.55 2.63
C PRO A 33 -0.40 -3.04 2.99
N GLY A 34 -0.22 -3.32 4.28
CA GLY A 34 -0.51 -4.58 4.95
C GLY A 34 -2.02 -4.75 5.18
N MET A 35 -2.42 -5.35 6.30
CA MET A 35 -3.85 -5.51 6.62
C MET A 35 -4.45 -4.16 7.03
N VAL A 36 -5.36 -3.62 6.21
CA VAL A 36 -6.11 -2.40 6.49
C VAL A 36 -7.55 -2.77 6.83
N LEU A 37 -7.98 -2.52 8.06
CA LEU A 37 -9.33 -2.80 8.52
C LEU A 37 -10.34 -2.01 7.67
N SER A 38 -10.97 -2.72 6.75
CA SER A 38 -11.83 -2.15 5.71
C SER A 38 -12.83 -3.21 5.24
N PRO A 39 -13.86 -2.83 4.46
CA PRO A 39 -14.83 -3.76 3.88
C PRO A 39 -14.21 -4.88 3.01
N PHE A 40 -12.92 -4.79 2.65
CA PHE A 40 -12.19 -5.85 1.95
C PHE A 40 -12.32 -7.22 2.63
N PHE A 41 -12.40 -7.24 3.96
CA PHE A 41 -12.50 -8.48 4.72
C PHE A 41 -13.94 -9.00 4.87
N ASP A 42 -14.98 -8.26 4.50
CA ASP A 42 -16.38 -8.61 4.78
C ASP A 42 -16.76 -9.98 4.23
N ASN A 43 -16.31 -10.28 3.00
CA ASN A 43 -16.60 -11.54 2.30
C ASN A 43 -15.45 -12.56 2.38
N LEU A 44 -14.45 -12.33 3.23
CA LEU A 44 -13.32 -13.25 3.43
C LEU A 44 -13.51 -14.08 4.70
N THR A 45 -12.97 -15.30 4.71
CA THR A 45 -12.99 -16.20 5.88
C THR A 45 -11.93 -15.84 6.92
N PHE A 46 -11.26 -14.70 6.77
CA PHE A 46 -10.24 -14.21 7.67
C PHE A 46 -10.26 -12.68 7.76
N ALA A 47 -9.71 -12.16 8.85
CA ALA A 47 -9.55 -10.73 9.12
C ALA A 47 -8.28 -10.51 9.97
N PRO A 48 -7.77 -9.27 10.08
CA PRO A 48 -6.81 -8.95 11.13
C PRO A 48 -7.38 -9.27 12.52
N GLY A 49 -6.48 -9.47 13.49
CA GLY A 49 -6.86 -9.58 14.90
C GLY A 49 -7.56 -8.33 15.43
N ASP A 50 -8.18 -8.43 16.60
CA ASP A 50 -9.02 -7.37 17.17
C ASP A 50 -8.23 -6.25 17.85
N ASP A 51 -6.96 -6.49 18.19
CA ASP A 51 -6.08 -5.50 18.79
C ASP A 51 -5.67 -4.44 17.75
N GLU A 52 -5.65 -3.17 18.14
CA GLU A 52 -5.29 -2.05 17.25
C GLU A 52 -3.89 -2.21 16.63
N ASN A 53 -2.98 -2.95 17.27
CA ASN A 53 -1.66 -3.26 16.72
C ASN A 53 -1.70 -4.26 15.56
N ASN A 54 -2.86 -4.86 15.25
CA ASN A 54 -3.01 -5.94 14.27
C ASN A 54 -3.47 -5.46 12.89
N TYR A 55 -3.90 -4.20 12.77
CA TYR A 55 -4.36 -3.62 11.52
C TYR A 55 -3.91 -2.17 11.36
N LEU A 56 -4.00 -1.68 10.13
CA LEU A 56 -4.02 -0.27 9.79
C LEU A 56 -5.46 0.17 9.61
N ILE A 57 -5.72 1.47 9.64
CA ILE A 57 -6.99 2.07 9.24
C ILE A 57 -6.84 2.81 7.90
N PRO A 58 -7.92 3.08 7.16
CA PRO A 58 -7.86 3.80 5.89
C PRO A 58 -7.13 5.15 5.99
N GLU A 59 -7.25 5.83 7.11
CA GLU A 59 -6.62 7.11 7.42
C GLU A 59 -5.08 7.01 7.40
N ASP A 60 -4.49 5.90 7.87
CA ASP A 60 -3.03 5.68 7.81
C ASP A 60 -2.53 5.67 6.35
N ILE A 61 -3.33 5.12 5.44
CA ILE A 61 -3.00 5.07 4.01
C ILE A 61 -3.19 6.44 3.38
N ALA A 62 -4.23 7.17 3.78
CA ALA A 62 -4.48 8.53 3.33
C ALA A 62 -3.33 9.47 3.73
N ASP A 63 -2.82 9.34 4.95
CA ASP A 63 -1.69 10.14 5.45
C ASP A 63 -0.41 9.85 4.65
N ALA A 64 -0.13 8.59 4.33
CA ALA A 64 0.99 8.22 3.47
C ALA A 64 0.88 8.82 2.06
N VAL A 65 -0.31 8.77 1.46
CA VAL A 65 -0.57 9.38 0.15
C VAL A 65 -0.46 10.91 0.22
N SER A 66 -1.00 11.52 1.27
CA SER A 66 -0.90 12.97 1.53
C SER A 66 0.55 13.42 1.65
N TYR A 67 1.39 12.66 2.37
CA TYR A 67 2.82 12.91 2.45
C TYR A 67 3.50 12.92 1.07
N VAL A 68 3.21 11.92 0.22
CA VAL A 68 3.77 11.84 -1.13
C VAL A 68 3.35 13.05 -1.98
N ILE A 69 2.06 13.40 -1.96
CA ILE A 69 1.54 14.52 -2.74
C ILE A 69 2.15 15.84 -2.31
N ASN A 70 2.25 16.09 -1.00
CA ASN A 70 2.75 17.34 -0.42
C ASN A 70 4.28 17.45 -0.38
N SER A 71 5.01 16.38 -0.69
CA SER A 71 6.47 16.44 -0.83
C SER A 71 6.88 17.29 -2.03
N ARG A 72 8.04 17.94 -1.94
CA ARG A 72 8.60 18.78 -3.02
C ARG A 72 8.68 18.00 -4.35
N ALA A 73 8.51 18.68 -5.48
CA ALA A 73 8.42 18.03 -6.79
C ALA A 73 9.69 17.26 -7.20
N GLU A 74 10.86 17.69 -6.74
CA GLU A 74 12.14 17.00 -7.04
C GLU A 74 12.46 15.88 -6.04
N MET A 75 11.58 15.65 -5.05
CA MET A 75 11.65 14.48 -4.18
C MET A 75 10.76 13.39 -4.74
N ILE A 76 11.38 12.27 -5.11
CA ILE A 76 10.68 11.10 -5.62
C ILE A 76 10.59 10.07 -4.50
N VAL A 77 9.36 9.70 -4.14
CA VAL A 77 9.07 8.57 -3.27
C VAL A 77 8.71 7.40 -4.17
N ASP A 78 9.62 6.45 -4.32
CA ASP A 78 9.42 5.31 -5.21
C ASP A 78 8.38 4.32 -4.64
N GLU A 79 8.50 4.02 -3.36
CA GLU A 79 7.68 3.01 -2.69
C GLU A 79 7.50 3.33 -1.20
N ILE A 80 6.28 3.13 -0.70
CA ILE A 80 5.96 3.14 0.73
C ILE A 80 5.38 1.77 1.10
N ASN A 81 5.94 1.14 2.12
CA ASN A 81 5.40 -0.06 2.73
C ASN A 81 4.83 0.28 4.12
N LEU A 82 3.54 0.03 4.33
CA LEU A 82 2.87 0.23 5.62
C LEU A 82 2.42 -1.11 6.15
N ASN A 83 2.73 -1.43 7.40
CA ASN A 83 2.30 -2.68 8.02
C ASN A 83 1.82 -2.42 9.45
N PRO A 84 0.83 -3.19 9.93
CA PRO A 84 0.50 -3.21 11.35
C PRO A 84 1.73 -3.58 12.19
N ALA A 85 1.77 -3.09 13.43
CA ALA A 85 2.88 -3.33 14.36
C ALA A 85 3.08 -4.83 14.67
N SER A 86 1.99 -5.60 14.66
CA SER A 86 2.03 -7.05 14.84
C SER A 86 1.08 -7.73 13.85
N LYS A 87 1.49 -8.88 13.32
CA LYS A 87 0.71 -9.61 12.33
C LYS A 87 -0.06 -10.74 13.00
N VAL A 88 -1.31 -10.49 13.35
CA VAL A 88 -2.24 -11.50 13.87
C VAL A 88 -3.42 -11.62 12.90
N VAL A 89 -3.78 -12.85 12.55
CA VAL A 89 -4.88 -13.16 11.64
C VAL A 89 -5.87 -14.04 12.37
N LYS A 90 -7.13 -13.61 12.42
CA LYS A 90 -8.23 -14.43 12.91
C LYS A 90 -9.01 -15.04 11.76
N LYS A 91 -9.53 -16.24 11.97
CA LYS A 91 -10.53 -16.86 11.09
C LYS A 91 -11.92 -16.37 11.51
N LYS A 92 -12.80 -16.17 10.53
CA LYS A 92 -14.23 -15.91 10.75
C LYS A 92 -15.01 -17.20 10.81
#